data_AF-A0A2C6U8G0-F1
#
_entry.id   AF-A0A2C6U8G0-F1
#
_cell.length_a   1.000
_cell.length_b   1.000
_cell.length_c   1.000
_cell.angle_alpha   90.00
_cell.angle_beta   90.00
_cell.angle_gamma   90.00
#
_symmetry.space_group_name_H-M   'P 1'
#
loop_
_entity.id
_entity.type
_entity.pdbx_description
1 polymer ?
#
loop_
_entity_poly.entity_id
_entity_poly.type
_entity_poly.pdbx_seq_one_letter_code
_entity_poly.pdbx_strand_id
1 'polypeptide(L)'
;MEKLQNSDNTYYKLSDRVYDSPINEKTFSVNFKSNSKQNFKVQASRVDKGNGFQAMAVSPIGKDGKVDNDTVYFAYAGTNPKEPADLGTDVQLGLSGISNKQVETNPKKV
;
A
#
# COMPACT_ATOMS: atom_id res chain seq x y z
N MET A 1 -7.51 1.46 -22.84
CA MET A 1 -7.71 1.17 -21.41
C MET A 1 -8.63 2.25 -20.88
N GLU A 2 -9.80 1.92 -20.33
CA GLU A 2 -10.57 2.97 -19.62
C GLU A 2 -9.67 3.51 -18.51
N LYS A 3 -9.65 4.83 -18.37
CA LYS A 3 -8.67 5.57 -17.59
C LYS A 3 -8.81 5.20 -16.11
N LEU A 4 -8.13 4.15 -15.67
CA LEU A 4 -8.03 3.71 -14.26
C LEU A 4 -7.63 4.88 -13.35
N GLN A 5 -6.94 5.86 -13.93
CA GLN A 5 -6.51 7.11 -13.32
C GLN A 5 -7.66 8.00 -12.77
N ASN A 6 -8.93 7.73 -13.12
CA ASN A 6 -10.09 8.54 -12.72
C ASN A 6 -11.09 7.81 -11.80
N SER A 7 -10.77 6.62 -11.26
CA SER A 7 -11.67 5.95 -10.33
C SER A 7 -11.08 5.94 -8.92
N ASP A 8 -11.57 6.82 -8.05
CA ASP A 8 -11.25 6.86 -6.61
C ASP A 8 -11.36 5.48 -5.95
N ASN A 9 -12.25 4.63 -6.48
CA ASN A 9 -12.43 3.25 -6.05
C ASN A 9 -11.18 2.38 -6.31
N THR A 10 -10.47 2.57 -7.42
CA THR A 10 -9.20 1.87 -7.68
C THR A 10 -8.17 2.24 -6.63
N TYR A 11 -8.00 3.54 -6.37
CA TYR A 11 -7.01 4.03 -5.41
C TYR A 11 -7.30 3.54 -4.00
N TYR A 12 -8.55 3.66 -3.57
CA TYR A 12 -9.01 3.13 -2.29
C TYR A 12 -8.70 1.63 -2.14
N LYS A 13 -9.00 0.82 -3.16
CA LYS A 13 -8.76 -0.63 -3.12
C LYS A 13 -7.28 -0.98 -3.17
N LEU A 14 -6.48 -0.21 -3.89
CA LEU A 14 -5.03 -0.39 -3.88
C LEU A 14 -4.46 -0.05 -2.49
N SER A 15 -4.86 1.06 -1.86
CA SER A 15 -4.39 1.39 -0.50
C SER A 15 -4.85 0.37 0.54
N ASP A 16 -6.08 -0.13 0.43
CA ASP A 16 -6.62 -1.17 1.33
C ASP A 16 -5.81 -2.47 1.23
N ARG A 17 -5.46 -2.87 0.00
CA ARG A 17 -4.66 -4.08 -0.26
C ARG A 17 -3.25 -4.03 0.34
N VAL A 18 -2.71 -2.84 0.62
CA VAL A 18 -1.38 -2.73 1.24
C VAL A 18 -1.37 -3.31 2.65
N TYR A 19 -2.49 -3.26 3.38
CA TYR A 19 -2.58 -3.83 4.73
C TYR A 19 -2.49 -5.35 4.77
N ASP A 20 -2.69 -6.05 3.64
CA ASP A 20 -2.58 -7.51 3.54
C ASP A 20 -1.11 -7.98 3.39
N SER A 21 -0.15 -7.12 3.70
CA SER A 21 1.28 -7.41 3.53
C SER A 21 1.79 -8.41 4.60
N PRO A 22 2.74 -9.31 4.29
CA PRO A 22 3.50 -9.39 3.05
C PRO A 22 2.67 -9.87 1.86
N ILE A 23 2.67 -9.06 0.79
CA ILE A 23 1.98 -9.42 -0.46
C ILE A 23 2.83 -10.46 -1.18
N ASN A 24 2.51 -11.74 -0.94
CA ASN A 24 3.20 -12.88 -1.53
C ASN A 24 2.69 -13.22 -2.95
N GLU A 25 1.56 -12.66 -3.33
CA GLU A 25 0.96 -12.85 -4.66
C GLU A 25 1.70 -12.02 -5.72
N LYS A 26 2.02 -12.64 -6.86
CA LYS A 26 2.59 -11.91 -8.01
C LYS A 26 1.57 -11.04 -8.73
N THR A 27 0.29 -11.39 -8.64
CA THR A 27 -0.81 -10.72 -9.31
C THR A 27 -2.07 -10.80 -8.48
N PHE A 28 -2.88 -9.75 -8.49
CA PHE A 28 -4.20 -9.74 -7.85
C PHE A 28 -5.22 -9.01 -8.70
N SER A 29 -6.50 -9.11 -8.32
CA SER A 29 -7.60 -8.48 -9.03
C SER A 29 -8.38 -7.54 -8.14
N VAL A 30 -8.75 -6.40 -8.71
CA VAL A 30 -9.65 -5.41 -8.12
C VAL A 30 -10.97 -5.46 -8.87
N ASN A 31 -12.05 -5.78 -8.17
CA ASN A 31 -13.41 -5.72 -8.71
C ASN A 31 -13.99 -4.31 -8.49
N PHE A 32 -14.71 -3.75 -9.44
CA PHE A 32 -15.38 -2.45 -9.30
C PHE A 32 -16.89 -2.60 -9.20
N LYS A 33 -17.57 -1.56 -8.70
CA LYS A 33 -19.04 -1.55 -8.53
C LYS A 33 -19.79 -1.80 -9.85
N SER A 34 -19.19 -1.49 -11.00
CA SER A 34 -19.77 -1.73 -12.34
C SER A 34 -19.63 -3.17 -12.85
N ASN A 35 -19.30 -4.14 -11.99
CA ASN A 35 -18.92 -5.51 -12.36
C ASN A 35 -17.68 -5.60 -13.28
N SER A 36 -16.95 -4.50 -13.47
CA SER A 36 -15.67 -4.51 -14.15
C SER A 36 -14.57 -5.01 -13.21
N LYS A 37 -13.53 -5.63 -13.79
CA LYS A 37 -12.41 -6.22 -13.06
C LYS A 37 -11.11 -5.73 -13.69
N GLN A 38 -10.18 -5.26 -12.85
CA GLN A 38 -8.82 -4.92 -13.27
C GLN A 38 -7.82 -5.83 -12.56
N ASN A 39 -6.92 -6.42 -13.33
CA ASN A 39 -5.83 -7.22 -12.80
C ASN A 39 -4.58 -6.37 -12.65
N PHE A 40 -3.78 -6.63 -11.62
CA PHE A 40 -2.53 -5.94 -11.36
C PHE A 40 -1.42 -6.96 -11.16
N LYS A 41 -0.22 -6.61 -11.62
CA LYS A 41 1.03 -7.28 -11.29
C LYS A 41 1.71 -6.50 -10.18
N VAL A 42 2.14 -7.19 -9.13
CA VAL A 42 3.00 -6.63 -8.09
C VAL A 42 4.42 -6.55 -8.66
N GLN A 43 4.95 -5.33 -8.74
CA GLN A 43 6.33 -5.07 -9.16
C GLN A 43 7.28 -5.13 -7.97
N ALA A 44 6.85 -4.59 -6.84
CA ALA A 44 7.56 -4.66 -5.57
C ALA A 44 6.60 -4.46 -4.39
N SER A 45 6.95 -5.00 -3.23
CA SER A 45 6.30 -4.71 -1.96
C SER A 45 7.36 -4.57 -0.87
N ARG A 46 7.05 -3.78 0.16
CA ARG A 46 7.93 -3.58 1.31
C ARG A 46 7.10 -3.49 2.58
N VAL A 47 7.59 -4.15 3.62
CA VAL A 47 7.10 -4.06 5.00
C VAL A 47 8.29 -3.77 5.89
N ASP A 48 8.15 -2.79 6.77
CA ASP A 48 9.08 -2.47 7.84
C ASP A 48 8.30 -2.51 9.16
N LYS A 49 8.51 -3.58 9.92
CA LYS A 49 7.82 -3.80 11.19
C LYS A 49 8.32 -2.86 12.30
N GLY A 50 9.47 -2.22 12.12
CA GLY A 50 10.03 -1.31 13.12
C GLY A 50 9.30 0.03 13.19
N ASN A 51 8.69 0.47 12.09
CA ASN A 51 8.00 1.76 11.98
C ASN A 51 6.60 1.64 11.35
N GLY A 52 6.07 0.42 11.20
CA GLY A 52 4.75 0.17 10.63
C GLY A 52 4.63 0.45 9.12
N PHE A 53 5.72 0.80 8.43
CA PHE A 53 5.66 1.16 7.01
C PHE A 53 5.32 -0.05 6.14
N GLN A 54 4.27 0.09 5.33
CA GLN A 54 3.89 -0.88 4.32
C GLN A 54 3.58 -0.18 3.00
N ALA A 55 4.13 -0.70 1.90
CA ALA A 55 3.91 -0.13 0.57
C ALA A 55 4.00 -1.21 -0.52
N MET A 56 3.37 -0.93 -1.65
CA MET A 56 3.53 -1.72 -2.88
C MET A 56 3.57 -0.84 -4.13
N ALA A 57 4.27 -1.34 -5.15
CA ALA A 57 4.25 -0.83 -6.50
C ALA A 57 3.58 -1.85 -7.41
N VAL A 58 2.57 -1.43 -8.18
CA VAL A 58 1.79 -2.33 -9.04
C VAL A 58 1.59 -1.74 -10.43
N SER A 59 1.58 -2.62 -11.43
CA SER A 59 1.28 -2.28 -12.82
C SER A 59 -0.02 -2.95 -13.25
N PRO A 60 -0.91 -2.26 -13.98
CA PRO A 60 -2.13 -2.89 -14.43
C PRO A 60 -1.84 -3.87 -15.57
N ILE A 61 -2.65 -4.90 -15.68
CA ILE A 61 -2.60 -5.89 -16.76
C ILE A 61 -3.73 -5.57 -17.73
N GLY A 62 -3.37 -5.36 -19.00
CA GLY A 62 -4.30 -5.08 -20.08
C GLY A 62 -5.25 -6.25 -20.37
N LYS A 63 -6.30 -5.97 -21.15
CA LYS A 63 -7.26 -7.00 -21.59
C LYS A 63 -6.61 -8.10 -22.44
N ASP A 64 -5.49 -7.80 -23.07
CA ASP A 64 -4.65 -8.73 -23.83
C ASP A 64 -3.71 -9.56 -22.95
N GLY A 65 -3.79 -9.41 -21.62
CA GLY A 65 -2.95 -10.13 -20.65
C GLY A 65 -1.54 -9.56 -20.51
N LYS A 66 -1.20 -8.47 -21.21
CA LYS A 66 0.12 -7.85 -21.11
C LYS A 66 0.17 -6.88 -19.94
N VAL A 67 1.30 -6.86 -19.24
CA VAL A 67 1.56 -5.88 -18.18
C VAL A 67 1.83 -4.54 -18.84
N ASP A 68 1.11 -3.50 -18.42
CA ASP A 68 1.44 -2.12 -18.72
C ASP A 68 2.65 -1.70 -17.86
N ASN A 69 3.82 -1.59 -18.48
CA ASN A 69 5.03 -1.14 -17.78
C ASN A 69 5.24 0.37 -17.86
N ASP A 70 4.37 1.10 -18.57
CA ASP A 70 4.43 2.56 -18.67
C ASP A 70 3.69 3.21 -17.51
N THR A 71 2.73 2.49 -16.90
CA THR A 71 2.00 2.92 -15.70
C THR A 71 2.38 2.09 -14.47
N VAL A 72 2.80 2.78 -13.40
CA VAL A 72 3.03 2.16 -12.09
C VAL A 72 2.27 2.94 -11.02
N TYR A 73 1.47 2.23 -10.23
CA TYR A 73 0.80 2.77 -9.05
C TYR A 73 1.61 2.44 -7.81
N PHE A 74 1.89 3.46 -7.01
CA PHE A 74 2.48 3.32 -5.69
C PHE A 74 1.36 3.47 -4.65
N ALA A 75 1.13 2.43 -3.87
CA ALA A 75 0.17 2.43 -2.79
C ALA A 75 0.89 2.27 -1.46
N TYR A 76 0.46 3.04 -0.48
CA TYR A 76 1.00 3.05 0.87
C TYR A 76 -0.14 2.71 1.82
N ALA A 77 0.13 1.85 2.80
CA ALA A 77 -0.77 1.72 3.94
C ALA A 77 -0.74 3.03 4.73
N GLY A 78 -1.87 3.39 5.32
CA GLY A 78 -1.89 4.33 6.42
C GLY A 78 -1.45 3.62 7.71
N THR A 79 -1.93 4.10 8.85
CA THR A 79 -1.74 3.43 10.15
C THR A 79 -2.59 2.15 10.22
N ASN A 80 -2.02 1.04 10.68
CA ASN A 80 -2.75 -0.21 10.92
C ASN A 80 -3.23 -0.29 12.39
N PRO A 81 -4.48 0.06 12.69
CA PRO A 81 -4.98 0.12 14.08
C PRO A 81 -4.99 -1.24 14.81
N LYS A 82 -4.67 -2.35 14.12
CA LYS A 82 -4.61 -3.70 14.70
C LYS A 82 -3.19 -4.17 15.04
N GLU A 83 -2.14 -3.40 14.68
CA GLU A 83 -0.76 -3.70 15.07
C GLU A 83 -0.40 -2.96 16.39
N PRO A 84 0.09 -3.65 17.44
CA PRO A 84 0.48 -3.01 18.70
C PRO A 84 1.60 -1.96 18.57
N ALA A 85 2.40 -2.03 17.49
CA ALA A 85 3.42 -1.03 17.15
C ALA A 85 2.79 0.34 16.79
N ASP A 86 1.54 0.36 16.34
CA ASP A 86 0.82 1.59 16.02
C ASP A 86 0.20 2.24 17.27
N LEU A 87 -0.16 1.48 18.31
CA LEU A 87 -0.55 2.07 19.60
C LEU A 87 0.62 2.77 20.29
N GLY A 88 1.85 2.24 20.15
CA GLY A 88 3.06 2.87 20.66
C GLY A 88 3.41 4.14 19.88
N THR A 89 3.28 4.11 18.56
CA THR A 89 3.57 5.26 17.68
C THR A 89 2.51 6.35 17.77
N ASP A 90 1.22 6.03 17.91
CA ASP A 90 0.16 7.02 18.09
C ASP A 90 0.18 7.65 19.49
N VAL A 91 0.48 6.88 20.54
CA VAL A 91 0.78 7.44 21.88
C VAL A 91 2.04 8.29 21.81
N GLN A 92 3.08 7.84 21.12
CA GLN A 92 4.32 8.59 21.00
C GLN A 92 4.11 9.87 20.19
N LEU A 93 3.43 9.88 19.04
CA LEU A 93 3.15 11.07 18.21
C LEU A 93 2.15 12.03 18.89
N GLY A 94 1.11 11.49 19.53
CA GLY A 94 0.18 12.26 20.36
C GLY A 94 0.86 12.91 21.57
N LEU A 95 1.92 12.29 22.10
CA LEU A 95 2.80 12.84 23.15
C LEU A 95 4.09 13.47 22.60
N SER A 96 4.38 13.42 21.30
CA SER A 96 5.61 13.95 20.69
C SER A 96 5.54 15.46 20.53
N GLY A 97 4.33 16.02 20.54
CA GLY A 97 4.15 17.45 20.81
C GLY A 97 4.67 17.87 22.20
N ILE A 98 4.90 16.92 23.11
CA ILE A 98 5.40 17.11 24.48
C ILE A 98 6.85 16.58 24.63
N SER A 99 7.38 15.81 23.67
CA SER A 99 8.76 15.31 23.69
C SER A 99 9.32 15.22 22.27
N ASN A 100 10.43 15.90 22.00
CA ASN A 100 11.16 15.98 20.73
C ASN A 100 11.74 14.62 20.25
N LYS A 101 10.98 13.54 20.24
CA LYS A 101 11.37 12.24 19.70
C LYS A 101 10.85 12.11 18.28
N GLN A 102 11.74 12.23 17.30
CA GLN A 102 11.45 11.90 15.92
C GLN A 102 11.37 10.37 15.75
N VAL A 103 10.44 9.92 14.92
CA VAL A 103 10.33 8.51 14.51
C VAL A 103 11.62 8.10 13.77
N GLU A 104 12.23 6.98 14.14
CA GLU A 104 13.47 6.50 13.52
C GLU A 104 13.18 5.93 12.13
N THR A 105 13.69 6.58 11.08
CA THR A 105 13.38 6.26 9.68
C THR A 105 14.44 5.39 8.99
N ASN A 106 15.45 4.91 9.74
CA ASN A 106 16.62 4.25 9.15
C ASN A 106 16.45 2.71 9.14
N PRO A 107 16.23 2.08 7.97
CA PRO A 107 15.86 0.67 7.89
C PRO A 107 17.01 -0.32 8.15
N LYS A 108 18.24 0.17 8.42
CA LYS A 108 19.42 -0.68 8.68
C LYS A 108 19.72 -0.92 10.16
N LYS A 109 18.84 -0.46 11.05
CA LYS A 109 19.11 -0.38 12.50
C LYS A 109 18.19 -1.24 13.36
N VAL A 110 17.33 -2.04 12.74
CA VAL A 110 16.44 -3.04 13.35
C VAL A 110 16.92 -4.45 13.06
#